data_AF-A0A928THQ9-F1
#
_entry.id   AF-A0A928THQ9-F1
#
_cell.length_a   1.000
_cell.length_b   1.000
_cell.length_c   1.000
_cell.angle_alpha   90.00
_cell.angle_beta   90.00
_cell.angle_gamma   90.00
#
_symmetry.space_group_name_H-M   'P 1'
#
loop_
_entity.id
_entity.type
_entity.pdbx_description
1 polymer ?
#
loop_
_entity_poly.entity_id
_entity_poly.type
_entity_poly.pdbx_seq_one_letter_code
_entity_poly.pdbx_strand_id
1 'polypeptide(L)'
;MSTMTGEPEQVIPPAAARDAEIVTMPRCTRCGLGYLPSKSTSALKLTYCSFLCELGDLGFSITGLEHMQRVPRPAVETPPAEPEPVAAE
;
A
#
# COMPACT_ATOMS: atom_id res chain seq x y z
N MET A 1 29.69 41.24 -20.96
CA MET A 1 28.66 40.25 -21.30
C MET A 1 27.98 39.85 -20.00
N SER A 2 26.77 40.36 -19.77
CA SER A 2 26.04 40.21 -18.50
C SER A 2 25.24 38.90 -18.49
N THR A 3 25.39 38.11 -17.43
CA THR A 3 24.63 36.87 -17.18
C THR A 3 23.27 37.25 -16.58
N MET A 4 22.19 37.08 -17.35
CA MET A 4 20.82 37.13 -16.80
C MET A 4 20.48 35.77 -16.20
N THR A 5 20.49 35.69 -14.87
CA THR A 5 19.86 34.61 -14.10
C THR A 5 18.35 34.76 -14.22
N GLY A 6 17.72 33.92 -15.04
CA GLY A 6 16.26 33.80 -15.08
C GLY A 6 15.79 32.92 -13.93
N GLU A 7 15.03 33.48 -13.00
CA GLU A 7 14.30 32.72 -11.99
C GLU A 7 13.20 31.88 -12.66
N PRO A 8 12.97 30.61 -12.25
CA PRO A 8 11.90 29.81 -12.81
C PRO A 8 10.55 30.37 -12.33
N GLU A 9 9.82 30.97 -13.25
CA GLU A 9 8.47 31.48 -13.05
C GLU A 9 7.54 30.35 -12.58
N GLN A 10 7.15 30.39 -11.30
CA GLN A 10 6.17 29.47 -10.74
C GLN A 10 4.80 29.82 -11.32
N VAL A 11 4.38 29.09 -12.35
CA VAL A 11 3.04 29.19 -12.92
C VAL A 11 2.03 28.70 -11.88
N ILE A 12 1.39 29.63 -11.17
CA ILE A 12 0.30 29.33 -10.25
C ILE A 12 -0.97 29.08 -11.09
N PRO A 13 -1.55 27.87 -11.07
CA PRO A 13 -2.74 27.59 -11.85
C PRO A 13 -3.94 28.41 -11.36
N PRO A 14 -4.90 28.74 -12.25
CA PRO A 14 -6.07 29.54 -11.90
C PRO A 14 -6.93 28.84 -10.83
N ALA A 15 -7.51 29.62 -9.92
CA ALA A 15 -8.27 29.13 -8.76
C ALA A 15 -9.37 28.12 -9.13
N ALA A 16 -10.09 28.34 -10.25
CA ALA A 16 -11.11 27.42 -10.74
C ALA A 16 -10.59 26.00 -11.07
N ALA A 17 -9.32 25.86 -11.47
CA ALA A 17 -8.70 24.55 -11.68
C ALA A 17 -8.39 23.85 -10.35
N ARG A 18 -8.08 24.61 -9.29
CA ARG A 18 -7.89 24.06 -7.94
C ARG A 18 -9.20 23.58 -7.33
N ASP A 19 -10.29 24.31 -7.55
CA ASP A 19 -11.63 23.92 -7.07
C ASP A 19 -12.17 22.69 -7.80
N ALA A 20 -11.89 22.55 -9.10
CA ALA A 20 -12.25 21.35 -9.87
C ALA A 20 -11.49 20.09 -9.40
N GLU A 21 -10.22 20.21 -9.00
CA GLU A 21 -9.47 19.10 -8.40
C GLU A 21 -10.11 18.63 -7.09
N ILE A 22 -10.64 19.54 -6.26
CA ILE A 22 -11.30 19.21 -4.98
C ILE A 22 -12.56 18.34 -5.18
N VAL A 23 -13.31 18.58 -6.26
CA VAL A 23 -14.53 17.81 -6.59
C VAL A 23 -14.23 16.35 -6.96
N THR A 24 -13.01 16.06 -7.42
CA THR A 24 -12.58 14.71 -7.83
C THR A 24 -11.72 13.98 -6.79
N MET A 25 -11.54 14.54 -5.59
CA MET A 25 -10.70 13.93 -4.57
C MET A 25 -11.28 12.58 -4.10
N PRO A 26 -10.56 11.46 -4.27
CA PRO A 26 -11.00 10.18 -3.75
C PRO A 26 -11.10 10.23 -2.22
N ARG A 27 -11.99 9.41 -1.67
CA ARG A 27 -12.19 9.27 -0.23
C ARG A 27 -11.47 8.03 0.29
N CYS A 28 -10.80 8.19 1.43
CA CYS A 28 -10.13 7.08 2.11
C CYS A 28 -11.16 6.06 2.63
N THR A 29 -10.96 4.78 2.38
CA THR A 29 -11.87 3.72 2.84
C THR A 29 -11.95 3.62 4.36
N ARG A 30 -10.86 3.93 5.07
CA ARG A 30 -10.79 3.81 6.53
C ARG A 30 -11.38 4.99 7.29
N CYS A 31 -10.97 6.23 6.93
CA CYS A 31 -11.35 7.45 7.67
C CYS A 31 -12.37 8.33 6.94
N GLY A 32 -12.68 8.04 5.67
CA GLY A 32 -13.68 8.77 4.88
C GLY A 32 -13.26 10.16 4.38
N LEU A 33 -12.05 10.62 4.71
CA LEU A 33 -11.54 11.93 4.29
C LEU A 33 -11.18 11.95 2.81
N GLY A 34 -11.50 13.07 2.14
CA GLY A 34 -11.03 13.35 0.78
C GLY A 34 -9.54 13.67 0.79
N TYR A 35 -8.77 13.12 -0.14
CA TYR A 35 -7.33 13.31 -0.19
C TYR A 35 -6.80 13.36 -1.63
N LEU A 36 -5.63 13.99 -1.83
CA LEU A 36 -4.96 13.98 -3.14
C LEU A 36 -4.08 12.72 -3.24
N PRO A 37 -4.25 11.87 -4.28
CA PRO A 37 -3.40 10.69 -4.47
C PRO A 37 -1.92 11.01 -4.55
N SER A 38 -1.55 12.16 -5.11
CA SER A 38 -0.16 12.64 -5.20
C SER A 38 0.48 12.93 -3.83
N LYS A 39 -0.32 13.18 -2.79
CA LYS A 39 0.12 13.44 -1.41
C LYS A 39 -0.06 12.23 -0.49
N SER A 40 -0.70 11.16 -0.94
CA SER A 40 -0.89 9.96 -0.13
C SER A 40 0.44 9.25 0.14
N THR A 41 0.66 8.90 1.40
CA THR A 41 1.81 8.11 1.86
C THR A 41 1.54 6.61 1.91
N SER A 42 0.32 6.19 1.57
CA SER A 42 0.00 4.76 1.43
C SER A 42 0.64 4.18 0.16
N ALA A 43 0.92 2.88 0.15
CA ALA A 43 1.26 2.17 -1.08
C ALA A 43 0.04 2.12 -2.03
N LEU A 44 -1.16 2.02 -1.45
CA LEU A 44 -2.43 2.02 -2.16
C LEU A 44 -3.02 3.44 -2.25
N LYS A 45 -2.34 4.33 -3.00
CA LYS A 45 -2.66 5.76 -3.11
C LYS A 45 -4.07 6.09 -3.61
N LEU A 46 -4.80 5.13 -4.17
CA LEU A 46 -6.18 5.32 -4.62
C LEU A 46 -7.23 4.75 -3.65
N THR A 47 -6.78 4.18 -2.52
CA THR A 47 -7.64 3.54 -1.51
C THR A 47 -7.50 4.21 -0.14
N TYR A 48 -6.27 4.55 0.26
CA TYR A 48 -5.99 5.14 1.57
C TYR A 48 -5.32 6.50 1.46
N CYS A 49 -5.65 7.39 2.41
CA CYS A 49 -5.01 8.70 2.50
C CYS A 49 -3.59 8.65 3.09
N SER A 50 -3.27 7.61 3.89
CA SER A 50 -1.98 7.48 4.55
C SER A 50 -1.63 6.03 4.87
N PHE A 51 -0.34 5.79 5.13
CA PHE A 51 0.18 4.51 5.59
C PHE A 51 -0.53 3.97 6.84
N LEU A 52 -0.90 4.84 7.78
CA LEU A 52 -1.60 4.43 9.01
C LEU A 52 -3.01 3.90 8.74
N CYS A 53 -3.70 4.48 7.75
CA CYS A 53 -5.02 3.98 7.35
C CYS A 53 -4.93 2.63 6.64
N GLU A 54 -3.92 2.45 5.80
CA GLU A 54 -3.62 1.16 5.16
C GLU A 54 -3.32 0.09 6.22
N LEU A 55 -2.41 0.37 7.15
CA LEU A 55 -2.04 -0.56 8.22
C LEU A 55 -3.23 -0.86 9.15
N GLY A 56 -4.06 0.13 9.45
CA GLY A 56 -5.23 -0.04 10.31
C GLY A 56 -6.34 -0.89 9.71
N ASP A 57 -6.40 -1.03 8.38
CA ASP A 57 -7.41 -1.84 7.70
C ASP A 57 -6.88 -3.22 7.29
N LEU A 58 -5.65 -3.29 6.77
CA LEU A 58 -5.02 -4.53 6.32
C LEU A 58 -4.28 -5.29 7.44
N GLY A 59 -3.88 -4.59 8.52
CA GLY A 59 -3.03 -5.14 9.58
C GLY A 59 -1.55 -5.27 9.20
N PHE A 60 -1.21 -5.03 7.94
CA PHE A 60 0.15 -4.99 7.42
C PHE A 60 0.28 -3.87 6.38
N SER A 61 1.50 -3.47 6.06
CA SER A 61 1.77 -2.63 4.89
C SER A 61 2.45 -3.44 3.79
N ILE A 62 2.19 -3.08 2.54
CA ILE A 62 2.80 -3.79 1.40
C ILE A 62 4.33 -3.71 1.47
N THR A 63 4.88 -2.53 1.75
CA THR A 63 6.33 -2.33 1.93
C THR A 63 6.89 -3.16 3.10
N GLY A 64 6.08 -3.39 4.14
CA GLY A 64 6.48 -4.25 5.26
C GLY A 64 6.60 -5.73 4.85
N LEU A 65 5.74 -6.19 3.93
CA LEU A 65 5.78 -7.55 3.42
C LEU A 65 6.99 -7.82 2.53
N GLU A 66 7.45 -6.83 1.76
CA GLU A 66 8.62 -6.97 0.88
C GLU A 66 9.91 -7.34 1.65
N HIS A 67 9.99 -6.94 2.93
CA HIS A 67 11.15 -7.21 3.79
C HIS A 67 10.94 -8.36 4.78
N MET A 68 9.74 -8.96 4.82
CA MET A 68 9.45 -10.06 5.74
C MET A 68 9.96 -11.39 5.18
N GLN A 69 10.83 -12.05 5.94
CA GLN A 69 11.25 -13.44 5.67
C GLN A 69 10.24 -14.43 6.26
N ARG A 70 9.82 -15.40 5.45
CA ARG A 70 8.98 -16.50 5.92
C ARG A 70 9.80 -17.42 6.82
N VAL A 71 9.35 -17.62 8.05
CA VAL A 71 9.90 -18.68 8.90
C VAL A 71 9.39 -20.02 8.37
N PRO A 72 10.29 -21.00 8.09
CA PRO A 72 9.87 -22.34 7.71
C PRO A 72 8.97 -22.93 8.80
N ARG A 73 7.76 -23.36 8.44
CA ARG A 73 6.91 -24.14 9.35
C ARG A 73 7.59 -25.51 9.54
N PRO A 74 7.83 -25.97 10.78
CA PRO A 74 8.37 -27.31 10.99
C PRO A 74 7.43 -28.33 10.35
N ALA A 75 8.01 -29.25 9.57
CA ALA A 75 7.27 -30.34 8.98
C ALA A 75 6.58 -31.12 10.11
N VAL A 76 5.25 -31.24 10.03
CA VAL A 76 4.51 -32.16 10.88
C VAL A 76 5.02 -33.55 10.49
N GLU A 77 5.78 -34.17 11.38
CA GLU A 77 6.18 -35.56 11.25
C GLU A 77 4.90 -36.38 11.18
N THR A 78 4.57 -36.88 9.99
CA THR A 78 3.52 -37.87 9.79
C THR A 78 3.87 -39.05 10.70
N PRO A 79 3.03 -39.43 11.68
CA PRO A 79 3.29 -40.64 12.45
C PRO A 79 3.41 -41.83 11.48
N PRO A 80 4.36 -42.76 11.74
CA PRO A 80 4.58 -43.89 10.84
C PRO A 80 3.28 -44.67 10.69
N ALA A 81 2.87 -44.86 9.43
CA ALA A 81 1.74 -45.70 9.08
C ALA A 81 1.92 -47.07 9.73
N GLU A 82 0.94 -47.48 10.53
CA GLU A 82 0.88 -48.83 11.11
C GLU A 82 0.99 -49.86 9.97
N PRO A 83 1.77 -50.94 10.16
CA PRO A 83 1.96 -51.95 9.12
C PRO A 83 0.63 -52.62 8.81
N GLU A 84 0.24 -52.61 7.54
CA GLU A 84 -0.96 -53.32 7.07
C GLU A 84 -0.85 -54.82 7.42
N PRO A 85 -1.94 -55.46 7.85
CA PRO A 85 -1.93 -56.88 8.16
C PRO A 85 -1.73 -57.64 6.84
N VAL A 86 -0.66 -58.43 6.79
CA VAL A 86 -0.37 -59.36 5.70
C VAL A 86 -1.53 -60.35 5.62
N ALA A 87 -2.38 -60.22 4.60
CA ALA A 87 -3.37 -61.23 4.26
C ALA A 87 -2.64 -62.47 3.76
N ALA A 88 -2.72 -63.54 4.55
CA ALA A 88 -2.34 -64.87 4.13
C ALA A 88 -3.59 -65.54 3.51
N GLU A 89 -3.55 -65.81 2.21
CA GLU A 89 -4.22 -66.94 1.56
C GLU A 89 -3.61 -67.21 0.18
#